data_AF-A0A960KKR9-F1
#
_entry.id   AF-A0A960KKR9-F1
#
_cell.length_a   1.000
_cell.length_b   1.000
_cell.length_c   1.000
_cell.angle_alpha   90.00
_cell.angle_beta   90.00
_cell.angle_gamma   90.00
#
_symmetry.space_group_name_H-M   'P 1'
#
loop_
_entity.id
_entity.type
_entity.pdbx_description
1 polymer ?
#
loop_
_entity_poly.entity_id
_entity_poly.type
_entity_poly.pdbx_seq_one_letter_code
_entity_poly.pdbx_strand_id
1 'polypeptide(L)' 'MDNFTETRARIVEINEGLVREHLGEMVRSRVEDTLNKLLDSEAERLCNAEKFERTERRKDSRAGHYKRSLDTRAGRVQ' A
#
# COMPACT_ATOMS: atom_id res chain seq x y z
N MET A 1 40.07 -20.75 32.27
CA MET A 1 39.85 -19.69 31.27
C MET A 1 39.32 -20.37 30.04
N ASP A 2 38.31 -19.78 29.40
CA ASP A 2 37.72 -20.14 28.09
C ASP A 2 36.25 -20.57 28.13
N ASN A 3 35.39 -19.66 28.63
CA ASN A 3 33.94 -19.67 28.43
C ASN A 3 33.48 -18.52 27.50
N PHE A 4 34.31 -18.13 26.52
CA PHE A 4 33.98 -17.08 25.54
C PHE A 4 33.55 -17.62 24.17
N THR A 5 33.58 -18.93 23.97
CA THR A 5 33.39 -19.55 22.63
C THR A 5 31.95 -20.02 22.37
N GLU A 6 31.13 -20.26 23.40
CA GLU A 6 29.71 -20.62 23.22
C GLU A 6 28.81 -19.41 22.89
N THR A 7 29.17 -18.22 23.36
CA THR A 7 28.32 -17.01 23.23
C THR A 7 28.40 -16.35 21.84
N ARG A 8 29.32 -16.78 20.97
CA ARG A 8 29.48 -16.21 19.62
C ARG A 8 28.52 -16.80 18.57
N ALA A 9 27.72 -17.81 18.91
CA ALA A 9 26.94 -18.59 17.95
C ALA A 9 25.54 -18.04 17.63
N ARG A 10 25.09 -16.94 18.26
CA ARG A 10 23.78 -16.34 17.95
C ARG A 10 23.79 -14.82 18.17
N ILE A 11 24.52 -14.12 17.30
CA ILE A 11 24.69 -12.66 17.36
C ILE A 11 23.42 -11.91 16.89
N VAL A 12 22.54 -12.59 16.15
CA VAL A 12 21.25 -12.05 15.67
C VAL A 12 20.15 -13.09 15.91
N GLU A 13 19.05 -12.65 16.51
CA GLU A 13 17.81 -13.41 16.64
C GLU A 13 16.74 -12.73 15.79
N ILE A 14 16.15 -13.47 14.84
CA ILE A 14 15.06 -12.97 14.00
C ILE A 14 13.73 -13.35 14.64
N ASN A 15 12.97 -12.35 15.05
CA ASN A 15 11.59 -12.56 15.46
C ASN A 15 10.71 -12.67 14.20
N GLU A 16 10.46 -13.90 13.76
CA GLU A 16 9.61 -14.16 12.59
C GLU A 16 8.17 -13.63 12.74
N GLY A 17 7.67 -13.51 13.96
CA GLY A 17 6.34 -12.93 14.23
C GLY A 17 6.29 -11.47 13.81
N LEU A 18 7.23 -10.67 14.33
CA LEU A 18 7.36 -9.25 14.01
C LEU A 18 7.61 -9.01 12.52
N VAL A 19 8.42 -9.85 11.88
CA VAL A 19 8.69 -9.75 10.43
C VAL A 19 7.42 -10.00 9.62
N ARG A 20 6.63 -11.03 9.97
CA ARG A 20 5.38 -11.35 9.27
C ARG A 20 4.32 -10.25 9.44
N GLU A 21 4.21 -9.69 10.64
CA GLU A 21 3.30 -8.58 10.93
C GLU A 21 3.66 -7.36 10.07
N HIS A 22 4.92 -6.93 10.11
CA HIS A 22 5.40 -5.78 9.34
C HIS A 22 5.21 -5.96 7.82
N LEU A 23 5.52 -7.14 7.30
CA LEU A 23 5.28 -7.46 5.88
C LEU A 23 3.79 -7.45 5.55
N GLY A 24 2.93 -7.94 6.45
CA GLY A 24 1.48 -7.92 6.27
C GLY A 24 0.91 -6.50 6.18
N GLU A 25 1.39 -5.60 7.03
CA GLU A 25 1.03 -4.17 6.98
C GLU A 25 1.53 -3.52 5.68
N MET A 26 2.79 -3.76 5.31
CA MET A 26 3.37 -3.22 4.09
C MET A 26 2.58 -3.66 2.84
N VAL A 27 2.21 -4.94 2.76
CA VAL A 27 1.40 -5.47 1.67
C VAL A 27 0.03 -4.82 1.64
N ARG A 28 -0.63 -4.67 2.80
CA ARG A 28 -1.95 -4.05 2.91
C ARG A 28 -1.94 -2.59 2.44
N SER A 29 -0.98 -1.79 2.92
CA SER A 29 -0.80 -0.40 2.47
C SER A 29 -0.53 -0.33 0.97
N ARG A 30 0.30 -1.25 0.43
CA ARG A 30 0.61 -1.28 -1.01
C ARG A 30 -0.62 -1.64 -1.85
N VAL A 31 -1.49 -2.52 -1.35
CA VAL A 31 -2.77 -2.86 -1.99
C VAL A 31 -3.68 -1.64 -2.02
N GLU A 32 -3.84 -0.94 -0.89
CA GLU A 32 -4.63 0.29 -0.79
C GLU A 32 -4.13 1.37 -1.77
N ASP A 33 -2.83 1.66 -1.76
CA ASP A 33 -2.20 2.62 -2.67
C ASP A 33 -2.43 2.27 -4.14
N THR A 34 -2.37 0.97 -4.47
CA THR A 34 -2.53 0.51 -5.86
C THR A 34 -3.97 0.65 -6.32
N LEU A 35 -4.93 0.31 -5.46
CA LEU A 35 -6.36 0.52 -5.73
C LEU A 35 -6.67 1.99 -5.96
N ASN A 36 -6.17 2.87 -5.09
CA ASN A 36 -6.37 4.31 -5.24
C ASN A 36 -5.78 4.86 -6.55
N LYS A 37 -4.59 4.41 -6.95
CA LYS A 37 -3.97 4.78 -8.24
C LYS A 37 -4.78 4.30 -9.46
N LEU A 38 -5.34 3.09 -9.38
CA LEU A 38 -6.19 2.56 -10.46
C LEU A 38 -7.49 3.37 -10.59
N LEU A 39 -8.11 3.75 -9.47
CA LEU A 39 -9.30 4.60 -9.46
C LEU A 39 -9.02 6.01 -10.01
N ASP A 40 -7.87 6.59 -9.66
CA ASP A 40 -7.43 7.86 -10.23
C ASP A 40 -7.23 7.76 -11.75
N SER A 41 -6.56 6.72 -12.22
CA SER A 41 -6.35 6.49 -13.66
C SER A 41 -7.67 6.26 -14.40
N GLU A 42 -8.62 5.55 -13.80
CA GLU A 42 -9.95 5.39 -14.36
C GLU A 42 -10.68 6.74 -14.46
N ALA A 43 -10.61 7.57 -13.43
CA ALA A 43 -11.23 8.89 -13.45
C ALA A 43 -10.63 9.79 -14.56
N GLU A 44 -9.33 9.70 -14.82
CA GLU A 44 -8.66 10.42 -15.92
C GLU A 44 -9.15 9.96 -17.27
N ARG A 45 -9.27 8.64 -17.46
CA ARG A 45 -9.81 8.04 -18.68
C ARG A 45 -11.26 8.45 -18.93
N LEU A 46 -12.09 8.50 -17.88
CA LEU A 46 -13.48 8.93 -17.96
C LEU A 46 -13.60 10.44 -18.26
N CYS A 47 -12.80 11.26 -17.58
CA CYS A 47 -12.79 12.72 -17.78
C CYS A 47 -12.09 13.12 -19.09
N ASN A 48 -11.28 12.24 -19.69
CA ASN A 48 -10.37 12.54 -20.81
C ASN A 48 -9.43 13.72 -20.50
N ALA A 49 -9.00 13.80 -19.24
CA ALA A 49 -8.14 14.85 -18.69
C ALA A 49 -7.55 14.44 -17.33
N GLU A 50 -6.32 14.84 -17.06
CA GLU A 50 -5.66 14.67 -15.76
C GLU A 50 -6.26 15.59 -14.68
N LYS A 51 -5.84 15.38 -13.43
CA LYS A 51 -6.24 16.24 -12.31
C LYS A 51 -5.70 17.66 -12.55
N PHE A 52 -6.60 18.65 -12.48
CA PHE A 52 -6.31 20.07 -12.73
C PHE A 52 -5.87 20.44 -14.16
N GLU A 53 -5.82 19.48 -15.09
CA GLU A 53 -5.52 19.78 -16.49
C GLU A 53 -6.63 20.62 -17.12
N ARG A 54 -6.25 21.73 -17.77
CA ARG A 54 -7.16 22.56 -18.56
C ARG A 54 -7.07 22.12 -20.02
N THR A 55 -8.10 21.45 -20.50
CA THR A 55 -8.17 20.95 -21.87
C THR A 55 -9.60 20.99 -22.39
N GLU A 56 -9.78 21.36 -23.66
CA GLU A 56 -11.08 21.35 -24.34
C GLU A 56 -11.61 19.93 -24.54
N ARG A 57 -10.73 18.93 -24.47
CA ARG A 57 -11.07 17.50 -24.59
C ARG A 57 -11.77 16.94 -23.35
N ARG A 58 -11.79 17.68 -22.23
CA ARG A 58 -12.37 17.25 -20.96
C ARG A 58 -13.87 17.01 -21.13
N LYS A 59 -14.33 15.80 -20.79
CA LYS A 59 -15.73 15.38 -20.95
C LYS A 59 -16.54 15.48 -19.66
N ASP A 60 -15.87 15.44 -18.51
CA ASP A 60 -16.52 15.45 -17.20
C ASP A 60 -15.57 16.00 -16.11
N SER A 61 -16.08 16.04 -14.87
CA SER A 61 -15.42 16.53 -13.67
C SER A 61 -15.31 15.42 -12.60
N ARG A 62 -14.38 15.60 -11.65
CA ARG A 62 -14.24 14.69 -10.50
C ARG A 62 -15.19 15.11 -9.39
N ALA A 63 -16.16 14.26 -9.04
CA ALA A 63 -17.19 14.52 -8.04
C ALA A 63 -16.74 14.26 -6.58
N GLY A 64 -15.52 14.67 -6.22
CA GLY A 64 -14.97 14.48 -4.87
C GLY A 64 -14.53 13.04 -4.57
N HIS A 65 -14.50 12.69 -3.28
CA HIS A 65 -14.12 11.37 -2.79
C HIS A 65 -15.12 10.90 -1.72
N TYR A 66 -15.24 9.59 -1.55
CA TYR A 66 -15.96 8.97 -0.44
C TYR A 66 -15.10 7.84 0.13
N LYS A 67 -15.24 7.53 1.42
CA LYS A 67 -14.55 6.40 2.04
C LYS A 67 -15.30 5.10 1.74
N ARG A 68 -14.60 4.06 1.29
CA ARG A 68 -15.17 2.71 1.11
C ARG A 68 -14.22 1.67 1.64
N SER A 69 -14.71 0.81 2.53
CA SER A 69 -13.92 -0.31 3.01
C SER A 69 -14.08 -1.52 2.08
N LEU A 70 -12.96 -2.13 1.71
CA LEU A 70 -12.90 -3.35 0.91
C LEU A 70 -12.20 -4.46 1.71
N ASP A 71 -12.81 -5.64 1.76
CA ASP A 71 -12.19 -6.80 2.37
C ASP A 71 -11.30 -7.50 1.33
N THR A 72 -10.00 -7.51 1.56
CA THR A 72 -9.00 -8.15 0.69
C THR A 72 -8.31 -9.30 1.42
N ARG A 73 -7.55 -10.11 0.68
CA ARG A 73 -6.70 -11.15 1.29
C ARG A 73 -5.63 -10.57 2.24
N ALA A 74 -5.18 -9.34 2.01
CA ALA A 74 -4.22 -8.64 2.87
C ALA A 74 -4.87 -7.99 4.11
N GLY A 75 -6.19 -8.13 4.26
CA GLY A 75 -7.01 -7.48 5.28
C GLY A 75 -7.93 -6.42 4.69
N ARG A 76 -8.67 -5.75 5.58
CA ARG A 76 -9.53 -4.62 5.21
C ARG A 76 -8.68 -3.39 4.85
N VAL A 77 -9.00 -2.76 3.73
CA VAL A 77 -8.41 -1.49 3.23
C VAL A 77 -9.51 -0.44 3.08
N GLN A 78 -9.15 0.85 3.04
CA GLN A 78 -10.12 1.96 2.92
C GLN A 78 -9.75 2.97 1.82
#